data_AF-A0A645ETP6-F1
#
_entry.id   AF-A0A645ETP6-F1
#
_cell.length_a   1.000
_cell.length_b   1.000
_cell.length_c   1.000
_cell.angle_alpha   90.00
_cell.angle_beta   90.00
_cell.angle_gamma   90.00
#
_symmetry.space_group_name_H-M   'P 1'
#
loop_
_entity.id
_entity.type
_entity.pdbx_description
1 polymer ?
#
loop_
_entity_poly.entity_id
_entity_poly.type
_entity_poly.pdbx_seq_one_letter_code
_entity_poly.pdbx_strand_id
1 'polypeptide(L)'
;MIEKGVDGIDLLAFRHEDGANLAEEYCRRVEEPVVIAGSINSPERLEFISRINPWGFTMGSALFTENFAQGESFRKNLEVVIDCMSNLK
;
A
#
# COMPACT_ATOMS: atom_id res chain seq x y z
N MET A 1 -0.64 -13.28 18.15
CA MET A 1 0.18 -12.06 18.28
C MET A 1 -0.64 -10.97 18.95
N ILE A 2 -1.87 -10.74 18.47
CA ILE A 2 -2.82 -9.82 19.12
C ILE A 2 -3.06 -10.16 20.59
N GLU A 3 -3.34 -11.43 20.92
CA GLU A 3 -3.46 -11.90 22.32
C GLU A 3 -2.19 -11.69 23.18
N LYS A 4 -1.04 -11.40 22.55
CA LYS A 4 0.23 -11.07 23.22
C LYS A 4 0.46 -9.55 23.34
N GLY A 5 -0.55 -8.73 23.06
CA GLY A 5 -0.50 -7.26 23.17
C GLY A 5 0.04 -6.54 21.92
N VAL A 6 -0.09 -7.13 20.73
CA VAL A 6 0.24 -6.47 19.46
C VAL A 6 -1.00 -5.75 18.93
N ASP A 7 -0.88 -4.47 18.60
CA ASP A 7 -2.02 -3.63 18.14
C ASP A 7 -2.40 -3.82 16.67
N GLY A 8 -1.50 -4.39 15.86
CA GLY A 8 -1.72 -4.54 14.42
C GLY A 8 -0.53 -5.20 13.72
N ILE A 9 -0.66 -5.41 12.42
CA ILE A 9 0.34 -6.14 11.62
C ILE A 9 0.76 -5.31 10.41
N ASP A 10 2.07 -5.22 10.19
CA ASP A 10 2.66 -4.75 8.94
C ASP A 10 2.92 -5.96 8.02
N LEU A 11 2.20 -6.02 6.89
CA LEU A 11 2.25 -7.10 5.93
C LEU A 11 2.99 -6.65 4.65
N LEU A 12 4.17 -7.24 4.43
CA LEU A 12 5.00 -7.00 3.24
C LEU A 12 4.47 -7.79 2.03
N ALA A 13 3.31 -7.40 1.53
CA ALA A 13 2.54 -8.13 0.51
C ALA A 13 3.36 -8.43 -0.76
N PHE A 14 3.87 -7.40 -1.43
CA PHE A 14 4.40 -7.54 -2.80
C PHE A 14 5.87 -8.00 -2.89
N ARG A 15 6.38 -8.70 -1.87
CA ARG A 15 7.68 -9.37 -1.91
C ARG A 15 7.59 -10.83 -2.33
N HIS A 16 6.38 -11.39 -2.34
CA HIS A 16 6.08 -12.73 -2.82
C HIS A 16 5.20 -12.66 -4.07
N GLU A 17 5.27 -13.65 -4.94
CA GLU A 17 4.48 -13.72 -6.19
C GLU A 17 2.96 -13.73 -5.90
N ASP A 18 2.53 -14.48 -4.88
CA ASP A 18 1.13 -14.56 -4.43
C ASP A 18 0.75 -13.49 -3.38
N GLY A 19 1.58 -12.45 -3.25
CA GLY A 19 1.44 -11.43 -2.22
C GLY A 19 0.10 -10.69 -2.21
N ALA A 20 -0.48 -10.46 -3.38
CA ALA A 20 -1.75 -9.76 -3.54
C ALA A 20 -2.92 -10.56 -2.97
N ASN A 21 -3.03 -11.86 -3.31
CA ASN A 21 -4.10 -12.71 -2.80
C ASN A 21 -3.99 -12.88 -1.28
N LEU A 22 -2.77 -13.02 -0.76
CA LEU A 22 -2.53 -13.05 0.68
C LEU A 22 -3.02 -11.76 1.35
N ALA A 23 -2.66 -10.59 0.82
CA ALA A 23 -3.06 -9.31 1.40
C ALA A 23 -4.59 -9.10 1.39
N GLU A 24 -5.24 -9.47 0.30
CA GLU A 24 -6.71 -9.40 0.17
C GLU A 24 -7.40 -10.33 1.18
N GLU A 25 -7.00 -11.60 1.23
CA GLU A 25 -7.58 -12.55 2.20
C GLU A 25 -7.25 -12.20 3.64
N TYR A 26 -6.07 -11.63 3.91
CA TYR A 26 -5.68 -11.21 5.25
C TYR A 26 -6.53 -10.03 5.73
N CYS A 27 -6.63 -8.95 4.94
CA CYS A 27 -7.46 -7.79 5.28
C CYS A 27 -8.95 -8.15 5.40
N ARG A 28 -9.42 -9.16 4.66
CA ARG A 28 -10.80 -9.66 4.75
C ARG A 28 -11.09 -10.43 6.05
N ARG A 29 -10.07 -11.03 6.67
CA ARG A 29 -10.23 -11.95 7.82
C ARG A 29 -9.75 -11.38 9.16
N VAL A 30 -8.90 -10.37 9.12
CA VAL A 30 -8.28 -9.76 10.30
C VAL A 30 -8.98 -8.43 10.58
N GLU A 31 -9.54 -8.31 11.77
CA GLU A 31 -10.25 -7.09 12.20
C GLU A 31 -9.30 -6.03 12.75
N GLU A 32 -8.13 -6.45 13.24
CA GLU A 32 -7.11 -5.57 13.77
C GLU A 32 -6.42 -4.76 12.66
N PRO A 33 -5.90 -3.55 12.96
CA PRO A 33 -5.19 -2.72 12.00
C PRO A 33 -4.12 -3.46 11.20
N VAL A 34 -4.25 -3.39 9.87
CA VAL A 34 -3.25 -3.91 8.93
C VAL A 34 -2.62 -2.75 8.16
N VAL A 35 -1.29 -2.68 8.18
CA VAL A 35 -0.50 -1.83 7.28
C VAL A 35 0.01 -2.71 6.15
N ILE A 36 -0.20 -2.31 4.89
CA ILE A 36 0.40 -2.99 3.74
C ILE A 36 1.70 -2.28 3.34
N ALA A 37 2.77 -3.04 3.16
CA ALA A 37 4.06 -2.51 2.77
C ALA A 37 4.68 -3.27 1.60
N GLY A 38 5.68 -2.62 1.00
CA GLY A 38 6.52 -3.20 -0.05
C GLY A 38 5.98 -2.94 -1.44
N SER A 39 6.82 -2.40 -2.31
CA SER A 39 6.56 -2.25 -3.75
C SER A 39 5.21 -1.61 -4.13
N ILE A 40 4.57 -0.78 -3.30
CA ILE A 40 3.41 0.01 -3.74
C ILE A 40 3.96 1.14 -4.61
N ASN A 41 3.95 0.91 -5.93
CA ASN A 41 4.82 1.65 -6.85
C ASN A 41 4.19 1.91 -8.23
N SER A 42 2.88 1.71 -8.36
CA SER A 42 2.12 1.98 -9.58
C SER A 42 0.66 2.33 -9.25
N PRO A 43 -0.07 3.00 -10.15
CA PRO A 43 -1.50 3.29 -9.98
C PRO A 43 -2.35 2.03 -9.74
N GLU A 44 -2.07 0.93 -10.45
CA GLU A 44 -2.80 -0.35 -10.30
C GLU A 44 -2.63 -0.93 -8.89
N ARG A 45 -1.45 -0.73 -8.28
CA ARG A 45 -1.24 -1.12 -6.87
C ARG A 45 -1.97 -0.19 -5.91
N LEU A 46 -2.11 1.10 -6.21
CA LEU A 46 -2.95 2.00 -5.41
C LEU A 46 -4.42 1.61 -5.49
N GLU A 47 -4.92 1.27 -6.68
CA GLU A 47 -6.27 0.73 -6.89
C GLU A 47 -6.49 -0.56 -6.09
N PHE A 48 -5.54 -1.48 -6.13
CA PHE A 48 -5.57 -2.70 -5.33
C PHE A 48 -5.65 -2.40 -3.82
N ILE A 49 -4.81 -1.49 -3.33
CA ILE A 49 -4.80 -1.10 -1.91
C ILE A 49 -6.14 -0.46 -1.51
N SER A 50 -6.69 0.42 -2.35
CA SER A 50 -8.01 1.01 -2.12
C SER A 50 -9.11 -0.06 -2.04
N ARG A 51 -9.06 -1.07 -2.92
CA ARG A 51 -10.05 -2.16 -2.96
C ARG A 51 -10.04 -3.00 -1.69
N ILE A 52 -8.87 -3.35 -1.18
CA ILE A 52 -8.75 -4.20 0.03
C ILE A 52 -8.88 -3.40 1.33
N ASN A 53 -8.85 -2.06 1.24
CA ASN A 53 -9.10 -1.10 2.32
C ASN A 53 -8.37 -1.44 3.65
N PRO A 54 -7.02 -1.52 3.66
CA PRO A 54 -6.27 -1.74 4.89
C PRO A 54 -6.36 -0.49 5.79
N TRP A 55 -5.91 -0.60 7.04
CA TRP A 55 -5.82 0.57 7.93
C TRP A 55 -4.85 1.63 7.39
N GLY A 56 -3.79 1.19 6.71
CA GLY A 56 -2.89 2.08 6.00
C GLY A 56 -1.93 1.31 5.11
N PHE A 57 -1.05 2.06 4.45
CA PHE A 57 0.04 1.48 3.68
C PHE A 57 1.27 2.38 3.69
N THR A 58 2.41 1.82 3.32
CA THR A 58 3.66 2.58 3.22
C THR A 58 4.16 2.65 1.79
N MET A 59 4.76 3.78 1.42
CA MET A 59 5.47 3.93 0.16
C MET A 59 6.93 4.23 0.43
N GLY A 60 7.80 3.42 -0.16
CA GLY A 60 9.26 3.56 -0.05
C GLY A 60 9.86 4.20 -1.30
N SER A 61 10.81 3.49 -1.91
CA SER A 61 11.62 3.98 -3.03
C SER A 61 10.82 4.58 -4.18
N ALA A 62 9.59 4.12 -4.44
CA ALA A 62 8.73 4.64 -5.50
C ALA A 62 8.52 6.17 -5.44
N LEU A 63 8.56 6.77 -4.24
CA LEU A 63 8.47 8.22 -4.09
C LEU A 63 9.77 8.94 -4.48
N PHE A 64 10.91 8.30 -4.29
CA PHE A 64 12.25 8.82 -4.56
C PHE A 64 12.77 8.49 -5.96
N THR A 65 12.26 7.43 -6.58
CA THR A 65 12.57 7.03 -7.95
C THR A 65 11.54 7.52 -8.96
N GLU A 66 10.64 8.43 -8.52
CA GLU A 66 9.73 9.17 -9.41
C GLU A 66 8.78 8.28 -10.22
N ASN A 67 8.31 7.17 -9.64
CA ASN A 67 7.53 6.16 -10.35
C ASN A 67 6.17 6.64 -10.91
N PHE A 68 5.65 7.76 -10.41
CA PHE A 68 4.36 8.32 -10.83
C PHE A 68 4.51 9.60 -11.66
N ALA A 69 5.68 10.25 -11.59
CA ALA A 69 6.00 11.46 -12.35
C ALA A 69 7.50 11.47 -12.68
N GLN A 70 7.89 10.69 -13.68
CA GLN A 70 9.30 10.47 -14.02
C GLN A 70 9.98 11.75 -14.54
N GLY A 71 11.14 12.10 -13.97
CA GLY A 71 11.91 13.29 -14.31
C GLY A 71 11.45 14.56 -13.57
N GLU A 72 10.45 14.45 -12.70
CA GLU A 72 9.90 15.56 -11.92
C GLU A 72 10.44 15.55 -10.48
N SER A 73 10.02 16.51 -9.66
CA SER A 73 10.43 16.53 -8.25
C SER A 73 9.73 15.45 -7.39
N PHE A 74 10.36 15.05 -6.28
CA PHE A 74 9.72 14.25 -5.21
C PHE A 74 8.33 14.78 -4.83
N ARG A 75 8.20 16.11 -4.67
CA ARG A 75 6.91 16.75 -4.37
C ARG A 75 5.90 16.48 -5.46
N LYS A 76 6.27 16.66 -6.73
CA LYS A 76 5.35 16.46 -7.86
C LYS A 76 4.92 15.00 -7.97
N ASN A 77 5.85 14.08 -7.77
CA ASN A 77 5.56 12.65 -7.71
C ASN A 77 4.58 12.31 -6.58
N LEU A 78 4.75 12.89 -5.38
CA LEU A 78 3.81 12.72 -4.27
C LEU A 78 2.43 13.34 -4.53
N GLU A 79 2.38 14.51 -5.18
CA GLU A 79 1.10 15.12 -5.61
C GLU A 79 0.33 14.20 -6.55
N VAL A 80 1.00 13.57 -7.53
CA VAL A 80 0.36 12.60 -8.43
C VAL A 80 -0.20 11.39 -7.66
N VAL A 81 0.54 10.88 -6.66
CA VAL A 81 0.03 9.79 -5.80
C VAL A 81 -1.25 10.22 -5.07
N ILE A 82 -1.26 11.42 -4.47
CA ILE A 82 -2.42 11.96 -3.76
C ILE A 82 -3.61 12.16 -4.71
N ASP A 83 -3.36 12.66 -5.92
CA ASP A 83 -4.38 12.85 -6.95
C ASP A 83 -4.95 11.49 -7.39
N CYS A 84 -4.10 10.49 -7.64
CA CYS A 84 -4.54 9.13 -7.92
C CYS A 84 -5.48 8.63 -6.83
N MET A 85 -5.06 8.70 -5.56
CA MET A 85 -5.84 8.22 -4.42
C MET A 85 -7.17 8.96 -4.25
N SER A 86 -7.19 10.28 -4.47
CA SER A 86 -8.40 11.10 -4.35
C SER A 86 -9.47 10.78 -5.40
N ASN A 87 -9.08 10.14 -6.50
CA ASN A 87 -9.97 9.72 -7.58
C ASN A 87 -10.36 8.23 -7.52
N LEU A 88 -9.83 7.47 -6.55
CA LEU A 88 -10.25 6.10 -6.30
C LEU A 88 -11.63 6.09 -5.64
N LYS A 89 -12.48 5.15 -6.05
CA LYS A 89 -13.85 4.97 -5.55
C LYS A 89 -13.91 3.89 -4.49
#